data_AF-A0A6A3LN70-F1
#
_entry.id   AF-A0A6A3LN70-F1
#
_cell.length_a   1.000
_cell.length_b   1.000
_cell.length_c   1.000
_cell.angle_alpha   90.00
_cell.angle_beta   90.00
_cell.angle_gamma   90.00
#
_symmetry.space_group_name_H-M   'P 1'
#
loop_
_entity.id
_entity.type
_entity.pdbx_description
1 polymer ?
#
loop_
_entity_poly.entity_id
_entity_poly.type
_entity_poly.pdbx_seq_one_letter_code
_entity_poly.pdbx_strand_id
1 'polypeptide(L)'
;MSESPASTSPTVELAFIYGEFVDTCEVPLSSNVACLRDIVKASLRDSMGLQVEVTNIRLHNLVQDDGSWPDEPDAAYTDGHSVTYTDLVSTEFPGAAVEGFRVEIDREHVTQRSVLSSEKVDLSEISETETQMIFSGCKRGRYVLGGVELPPELKQRIRDGCTENVETLGTPWDESDMTKKLFIYDALKSCLRAANKARSDATKLDLVCDFEIDCEGLIACGTVDFVITKGERLVMVIETAKGGIKRGKHPTLAKLEALRIKNKQLHKSWHAIMGICTDMSCWMFFDRSSGSLKQEIAYMEDDLPDAMIYICRKLYRVLLSL
;
A
#
# COMPACT_ATOMS: atom_id res chain seq x y z
N MET A 1 -57.21 19.12 -9.14
CA MET A 1 -56.07 18.27 -9.53
C MET A 1 -55.26 18.08 -8.28
N SER A 2 -55.47 16.95 -7.60
CA SER A 2 -54.76 16.61 -6.37
C SER A 2 -53.48 15.89 -6.78
N GLU A 3 -52.33 16.52 -6.53
CA GLU A 3 -51.05 15.83 -6.63
C GLU A 3 -51.03 14.74 -5.56
N SER A 4 -51.05 13.49 -5.99
CA SER A 4 -50.73 12.35 -5.13
C SER A 4 -49.31 12.55 -4.62
N PRO A 5 -49.04 12.49 -3.31
CA PRO A 5 -47.67 12.52 -2.82
C PRO A 5 -46.97 11.28 -3.37
N ALA A 6 -45.82 11.47 -4.02
CA ALA A 6 -44.94 10.39 -4.40
C ALA A 6 -44.57 9.63 -3.12
N SER A 7 -45.15 8.45 -2.95
CA SER A 7 -44.80 7.51 -1.88
C SER A 7 -43.39 6.99 -2.16
N THR A 8 -42.37 7.73 -1.75
CA THR A 8 -41.01 7.20 -1.66
C THR A 8 -41.01 6.15 -0.56
N SER A 9 -40.96 4.87 -0.95
CA SER A 9 -40.79 3.78 0.01
C SER A 9 -39.58 4.07 0.90
N PRO A 10 -39.69 3.90 2.23
CA PRO A 10 -38.60 4.20 3.13
C PRO A 10 -37.38 3.34 2.78
N THR A 11 -36.21 3.97 2.70
CA THR A 11 -34.92 3.33 2.43
C THR A 11 -34.12 3.20 3.72
N VAL A 12 -33.18 2.25 3.73
CA VAL A 12 -32.18 2.07 4.79
C VAL A 12 -30.80 2.03 4.15
N GLU A 13 -29.83 2.67 4.80
CA GLU A 13 -28.42 2.54 4.46
C GLU A 13 -27.84 1.36 5.24
N LEU A 14 -27.31 0.37 4.53
CA LEU A 14 -26.68 -0.81 5.11
C LEU A 14 -25.19 -0.81 4.77
N ALA A 15 -24.36 -1.10 5.76
CA ALA A 15 -22.96 -1.42 5.51
C ALA A 15 -22.80 -2.89 5.13
N PHE A 16 -21.88 -3.21 4.24
CA PHE A 16 -21.50 -4.60 3.99
C PHE A 16 -20.00 -4.81 3.97
N ILE A 17 -19.58 -5.99 4.43
CA ILE A 17 -18.16 -6.37 4.56
C ILE A 17 -17.86 -7.58 3.69
N TYR A 18 -16.83 -7.47 2.85
CA TYR A 18 -16.22 -8.60 2.13
C TYR A 18 -14.71 -8.64 2.42
N GLY A 19 -14.27 -9.58 3.27
CA GLY A 19 -12.87 -9.62 3.72
C GLY A 19 -12.51 -8.36 4.53
N GLU A 20 -11.58 -7.55 4.01
CA GLU A 20 -11.21 -6.22 4.58
C GLU A 20 -11.90 -5.05 3.85
N PHE A 21 -12.74 -5.31 2.84
CA PHE A 21 -13.48 -4.30 2.10
C PHE A 21 -14.80 -3.99 2.81
N VAL A 22 -15.07 -2.71 3.05
CA VAL A 22 -16.33 -2.19 3.61
C VAL A 22 -16.91 -1.19 2.62
N ASP A 23 -18.20 -1.31 2.35
CA ASP A 23 -18.95 -0.38 1.50
C ASP A 23 -20.38 -0.23 2.03
N THR A 24 -21.10 0.79 1.58
CA THR A 24 -22.49 1.02 1.97
C THR A 24 -23.43 0.98 0.78
N CYS A 25 -24.67 0.58 1.03
CA CYS A 25 -25.72 0.61 0.03
C CYS A 25 -27.04 1.11 0.60
N GLU A 26 -27.73 1.93 -0.17
CA GLU A 26 -29.09 2.36 0.13
C GLU A 26 -30.10 1.42 -0.55
N VAL A 27 -31.02 0.84 0.23
CA VAL A 27 -32.00 -0.13 -0.25
C VAL A 27 -33.41 0.18 0.30
N PRO A 28 -34.48 0.06 -0.51
CA PRO A 28 -35.84 0.17 0.01
C PRO A 28 -36.17 -0.95 1.00
N LEU A 29 -36.72 -0.60 2.16
CA LEU A 29 -37.13 -1.55 3.21
C LEU A 29 -38.15 -2.60 2.71
N SER A 30 -38.93 -2.24 1.68
CA SER A 30 -39.90 -3.13 1.02
C SER A 30 -39.29 -4.11 0.01
N SER A 31 -37.97 -4.11 -0.19
CA SER A 31 -37.30 -5.01 -1.13
C SER A 31 -37.01 -6.36 -0.47
N ASN A 32 -36.92 -7.42 -1.26
CA ASN A 32 -36.42 -8.71 -0.77
C ASN A 32 -34.91 -8.65 -0.58
N VAL A 33 -34.38 -9.31 0.46
CA VAL A 33 -32.94 -9.40 0.74
C VAL A 33 -32.13 -9.95 -0.43
N ALA A 34 -32.75 -10.73 -1.32
CA ALA A 34 -32.14 -11.16 -2.57
C ALA A 34 -31.51 -10.02 -3.40
N CYS A 35 -32.11 -8.81 -3.39
CA CYS A 35 -31.61 -7.68 -4.18
C CYS A 35 -30.24 -7.17 -3.72
N LEU A 36 -29.89 -7.37 -2.44
CA LEU A 36 -28.60 -6.99 -1.90
C LEU A 36 -27.46 -7.71 -2.62
N ARG A 37 -27.69 -8.93 -3.13
CA ARG A 37 -26.67 -9.67 -3.88
C ARG A 37 -26.36 -9.04 -5.22
N ASP A 38 -27.34 -8.42 -5.89
CA ASP A 38 -27.10 -7.68 -7.13
C ASP A 38 -26.32 -6.38 -6.87
N ILE A 39 -26.64 -5.71 -5.76
CA ILE A 39 -25.94 -4.50 -5.32
C ILE A 39 -24.48 -4.84 -4.96
N VAL A 40 -24.27 -5.87 -4.16
CA VAL A 40 -22.94 -6.39 -3.80
C VAL A 40 -22.17 -6.81 -5.04
N LYS A 41 -22.80 -7.55 -5.98
CA LYS A 41 -22.18 -7.93 -7.26
C LYS A 41 -21.70 -6.70 -8.03
N ALA A 42 -22.52 -5.65 -8.11
CA ALA A 42 -22.15 -4.40 -8.78
C ALA A 42 -20.98 -3.72 -8.07
N SER A 43 -21.04 -3.56 -6.74
CA SER A 43 -19.95 -2.93 -5.98
C SER A 43 -18.64 -3.73 -6.07
N LEU A 44 -18.66 -5.05 -5.94
CA LEU A 44 -17.47 -5.89 -6.08
C LEU A 44 -16.88 -5.84 -7.49
N ARG A 45 -17.72 -5.72 -8.52
CA ARG A 45 -17.26 -5.51 -9.89
C ARG A 45 -16.63 -4.12 -10.05
N ASP A 46 -17.27 -3.08 -9.54
CA ASP A 46 -16.90 -1.69 -9.81
C ASP A 46 -15.71 -1.24 -8.94
N SER A 47 -15.64 -1.69 -7.70
CA SER A 47 -14.59 -1.37 -6.72
C SER A 47 -13.41 -2.35 -6.73
N MET A 48 -13.65 -3.62 -7.06
CA MET A 48 -12.63 -4.69 -6.97
C MET A 48 -12.40 -5.46 -8.27
N GLY A 49 -13.14 -5.19 -9.34
CA GLY A 49 -13.00 -5.91 -10.62
C GLY A 49 -13.40 -7.39 -10.56
N LEU A 50 -14.14 -7.81 -9.53
CA LEU A 50 -14.57 -9.21 -9.36
C LEU A 50 -15.80 -9.49 -10.20
N GLN A 51 -15.77 -10.57 -10.99
CA GLN A 51 -16.99 -11.13 -11.57
C GLN A 51 -17.45 -12.31 -10.72
N VAL A 52 -18.64 -12.14 -10.14
CA VAL A 52 -19.25 -13.11 -9.25
C VAL A 52 -20.70 -13.28 -9.68
N GLU A 53 -21.17 -14.52 -9.78
CA GLU A 53 -22.58 -14.77 -9.96
C GLU A 53 -23.35 -14.61 -8.66
N VAL A 54 -24.57 -14.08 -8.78
CA VAL A 54 -25.44 -13.73 -7.63
C VAL A 54 -25.71 -14.97 -6.76
N THR A 55 -25.73 -16.16 -7.36
CA THR A 55 -25.91 -17.45 -6.69
C THR A 55 -24.75 -17.82 -5.76
N ASN A 56 -23.57 -17.25 -5.99
CA ASN A 56 -22.34 -17.57 -5.26
C ASN A 56 -22.08 -16.58 -4.13
N ILE A 57 -22.90 -15.53 -4.02
CA ILE A 57 -22.87 -14.54 -2.95
C ILE A 57 -23.78 -15.02 -1.82
N ARG A 58 -23.18 -15.23 -0.65
CA ARG A 58 -23.85 -15.55 0.60
C ARG A 58 -23.82 -14.34 1.51
N LEU A 59 -24.98 -13.99 2.07
CA LEU A 59 -25.12 -12.85 2.96
C LEU A 59 -25.37 -13.35 4.39
N HIS A 60 -24.62 -12.81 5.33
CA HIS A 60 -24.73 -13.12 6.75
C HIS A 60 -25.00 -11.84 7.51
N ASN A 61 -26.07 -11.79 8.27
CA ASN A 61 -26.34 -10.65 9.13
C ASN A 61 -25.51 -10.78 10.42
N LEU A 62 -24.80 -9.71 10.79
CA LEU A 62 -23.87 -9.68 11.91
C LEU A 62 -24.52 -8.95 13.10
N VAL A 63 -25.58 -9.52 13.65
CA VAL A 63 -26.21 -9.01 14.89
C VAL A 63 -25.67 -9.81 16.06
N GLN A 64 -25.05 -9.14 17.03
CA GLN A 64 -24.66 -9.77 18.30
C GLN A 64 -25.89 -10.09 19.16
N ASP A 65 -25.76 -10.98 20.16
CA ASP A 65 -26.86 -11.37 21.05
C ASP A 65 -27.51 -10.18 21.79
N ASP A 66 -26.80 -9.05 21.93
CA ASP A 66 -27.28 -7.82 22.54
C ASP A 66 -27.91 -6.82 21.55
N GLY A 67 -28.02 -7.20 20.27
CA GLY A 67 -28.56 -6.38 19.20
C GLY A 67 -27.58 -5.35 18.64
N SER A 68 -26.31 -5.33 19.09
CA SER A 68 -25.28 -4.43 18.60
C SER A 68 -24.52 -5.01 17.40
N TRP A 69 -23.86 -4.12 16.65
CA TRP A 69 -23.00 -4.50 15.54
C TRP A 69 -21.56 -4.67 16.03
N PRO A 70 -20.84 -5.72 15.63
CA PRO A 70 -19.44 -5.88 16.02
C PRO A 70 -18.58 -4.74 15.49
N ASP A 71 -17.58 -4.31 16.27
CA ASP A 71 -16.56 -3.37 15.78
C ASP A 71 -15.86 -3.95 14.52
N GLU A 72 -15.46 -3.08 13.57
CA GLU A 72 -14.83 -3.47 12.28
C GLU A 72 -13.79 -4.63 12.36
N PRO A 73 -12.85 -4.69 13.33
CA PRO A 73 -11.91 -5.80 13.44
C PRO A 73 -12.54 -7.14 13.85
N ASP A 74 -13.65 -7.11 14.60
CA ASP A 74 -14.33 -8.31 15.10
C ASP A 74 -15.42 -8.80 14.13
N ALA A 75 -15.92 -7.91 13.26
CA ALA A 75 -16.94 -8.22 12.25
C ALA A 75 -16.50 -9.31 11.25
N ALA A 76 -15.20 -9.39 10.96
CA ALA A 76 -14.64 -10.42 10.09
C ALA A 76 -14.69 -11.84 10.70
N TYR A 77 -14.74 -11.94 12.03
CA TYR A 77 -14.66 -13.20 12.80
C TYR A 77 -15.93 -13.51 13.60
N THR A 78 -16.90 -12.61 13.60
CA THR A 78 -18.19 -12.81 14.28
C THR A 78 -19.04 -13.79 13.46
N ASP A 79 -19.59 -14.80 14.14
CA ASP A 79 -20.54 -15.72 13.53
C ASP A 79 -21.87 -15.00 13.31
N GLY A 80 -22.17 -14.67 12.05
CA GLY A 80 -23.46 -14.10 11.65
C GLY A 80 -24.47 -15.17 11.25
N HIS A 81 -25.76 -14.86 11.35
CA HIS A 81 -26.80 -15.74 10.82
C HIS A 81 -26.95 -15.56 9.30
N SER A 82 -27.09 -16.67 8.58
CA SER A 82 -27.40 -16.62 7.15
C SER A 82 -28.78 -16.01 6.94
N VAL A 83 -28.89 -15.02 6.05
CA VAL A 83 -30.17 -14.36 5.77
C VAL A 83 -31.09 -15.22 4.91
N THR A 84 -32.39 -15.00 5.03
CA THR A 84 -33.39 -15.61 4.16
C THR A 84 -33.70 -14.70 2.97
N TYR A 85 -33.31 -15.09 1.75
CA TYR A 85 -33.42 -14.21 0.57
C TYR A 85 -34.84 -13.83 0.15
N THR A 86 -35.84 -14.59 0.59
CA THR A 86 -37.26 -14.29 0.34
C THR A 86 -37.83 -13.28 1.32
N ASP A 87 -37.12 -13.00 2.40
CA ASP A 87 -37.58 -12.08 3.42
C ASP A 87 -37.33 -10.64 2.98
N LEU A 88 -38.13 -9.73 3.52
CA LEU A 88 -37.99 -8.31 3.27
C LEU A 88 -36.77 -7.78 4.02
N VAL A 89 -36.13 -6.76 3.44
CA VAL A 89 -35.05 -6.02 4.11
C VAL A 89 -35.53 -5.52 5.47
N SER A 90 -36.76 -5.00 5.58
CA SER A 90 -37.33 -4.57 6.86
C SER A 90 -37.44 -5.66 7.93
N THR A 91 -37.47 -6.94 7.54
CA THR A 91 -37.59 -8.07 8.45
C THR A 91 -36.23 -8.52 8.97
N GLU A 92 -35.24 -8.56 8.07
CA GLU A 92 -33.86 -8.97 8.39
C GLU A 92 -33.03 -7.81 8.95
N PHE A 93 -33.36 -6.59 8.57
CA PHE A 93 -32.71 -5.32 8.95
C PHE A 93 -33.78 -4.33 9.41
N PRO A 94 -34.28 -4.48 10.66
CA PRO A 94 -35.42 -3.71 11.17
C PRO A 94 -35.12 -2.22 11.43
N GLY A 95 -33.88 -1.76 11.22
CA GLY A 95 -33.53 -0.33 11.22
C GLY A 95 -33.07 0.22 12.57
N ALA A 96 -32.23 -0.51 13.31
CA ALA A 96 -31.43 0.08 14.39
C ALA A 96 -30.26 0.93 13.84
N ALA A 97 -29.69 1.79 14.69
CA ALA A 97 -28.86 2.95 14.33
C ALA A 97 -27.60 2.68 13.47
N VAL A 98 -27.12 1.43 13.37
CA VAL A 98 -26.12 0.95 12.40
C VAL A 98 -26.39 -0.53 12.17
N GLU A 99 -26.82 -0.91 10.97
CA GLU A 99 -27.03 -2.31 10.57
C GLU A 99 -26.18 -2.63 9.35
N GLY A 100 -25.64 -3.84 9.30
CA GLY A 100 -24.79 -4.26 8.19
C GLY A 100 -24.60 -5.76 8.13
N PHE A 101 -24.16 -6.25 6.97
CA PHE A 101 -24.06 -7.68 6.69
C PHE A 101 -22.68 -8.07 6.15
N ARG A 102 -22.23 -9.28 6.47
CA ARG A 102 -21.05 -9.89 5.86
C ARG A 102 -21.41 -10.59 4.57
N VAL A 103 -20.54 -10.43 3.59
CA VAL A 103 -20.56 -11.11 2.30
C VAL A 103 -19.53 -12.23 2.33
N GLU A 104 -19.99 -13.46 2.11
CA GLU A 104 -19.15 -14.61 1.80
C GLU A 104 -19.36 -15.00 0.34
N ILE A 105 -18.28 -15.35 -0.36
CA ILE A 105 -18.36 -15.76 -1.76
C ILE A 105 -17.72 -17.13 -1.90
N ASP A 106 -18.42 -18.02 -2.60
CA ASP A 106 -17.88 -19.33 -2.96
C ASP A 106 -16.64 -19.14 -3.85
N ARG A 107 -15.46 -19.39 -3.26
CA ARG A 107 -14.15 -19.10 -3.85
C ARG A 107 -13.87 -19.88 -5.13
N GLU A 108 -14.54 -21.02 -5.35
CA GLU A 108 -14.38 -21.81 -6.57
C GLU A 108 -15.05 -21.15 -7.78
N HIS A 109 -15.91 -20.16 -7.55
CA HIS A 109 -16.75 -19.55 -8.59
C HIS A 109 -16.60 -18.03 -8.69
N VAL A 110 -15.49 -17.49 -8.17
CA VAL A 110 -15.07 -16.11 -8.39
C VAL A 110 -14.16 -16.07 -9.60
N THR A 111 -14.69 -15.59 -10.73
CA THR A 111 -13.84 -15.16 -11.84
C THR A 111 -13.46 -13.72 -11.58
N GLN A 112 -12.33 -13.51 -10.89
CA GLN A 112 -11.65 -12.23 -10.99
C GLN A 112 -11.40 -12.00 -12.48
N ARG A 113 -11.69 -10.80 -13.01
CA ARG A 113 -11.43 -10.50 -14.43
C ARG A 113 -9.97 -10.86 -14.67
N SER A 114 -9.78 -11.99 -15.32
CA SER A 114 -8.48 -12.59 -15.44
C SER A 114 -7.77 -11.74 -16.48
N VAL A 115 -6.81 -10.95 -16.03
CA VAL A 115 -5.57 -10.81 -16.78
C VAL A 115 -4.84 -12.15 -16.58
N LEU A 116 -5.40 -13.25 -17.10
CA LEU A 116 -4.65 -14.47 -17.38
C LEU A 116 -4.20 -14.35 -18.82
N SER A 117 -3.27 -13.43 -19.07
CA SER A 117 -2.06 -13.95 -19.68
C SER A 117 -1.29 -14.65 -18.57
N SER A 118 -0.59 -15.74 -18.87
CA SER A 118 0.38 -16.34 -17.96
C SER A 118 1.58 -15.41 -17.68
N GLU A 119 1.41 -14.11 -17.88
CA GLU A 119 2.43 -13.09 -17.75
C GLU A 119 2.21 -12.43 -16.39
N LYS A 120 3.25 -12.49 -15.55
CA LYS A 120 3.30 -11.69 -14.34
C LYS A 120 3.13 -10.22 -14.73
N VAL A 121 2.32 -9.48 -13.97
CA VAL A 121 2.19 -8.03 -14.16
C VAL A 121 3.55 -7.36 -13.89
N ASP A 122 4.07 -6.60 -14.85
CA ASP A 122 5.28 -5.82 -14.58
C ASP A 122 4.94 -4.63 -13.68
N LEU A 123 5.49 -4.64 -12.46
CA LEU A 123 5.31 -3.58 -11.47
C LEU A 123 5.87 -2.23 -11.95
N SER A 124 6.71 -2.21 -12.98
CA SER A 124 7.20 -0.99 -13.61
C SER A 124 6.11 -0.22 -14.38
N GLU A 125 5.03 -0.89 -14.77
CA GLU A 125 3.94 -0.34 -15.60
C GLU A 125 2.66 -0.02 -14.79
N ILE A 126 2.69 -0.21 -13.47
CA ILE A 126 1.55 0.04 -12.58
C ILE A 126 1.05 1.48 -12.70
N SER A 127 -0.23 1.62 -12.96
CA SER A 127 -0.95 2.88 -13.03
C SER A 127 -1.28 3.45 -11.64
N GLU A 128 -1.70 4.73 -11.64
CA GLU A 128 -2.22 5.36 -10.44
C GLU A 128 -3.46 4.63 -9.90
N THR A 129 -4.39 4.26 -10.78
CA THR A 129 -5.62 3.55 -10.40
C THR A 129 -5.31 2.21 -9.72
N GLU A 130 -4.38 1.43 -10.27
CA GLU A 130 -3.95 0.17 -9.66
C GLU A 130 -3.26 0.40 -8.31
N THR A 131 -2.43 1.43 -8.20
CA THR A 131 -1.87 1.82 -6.91
C THR A 131 -2.97 2.21 -5.91
N GLN A 132 -4.00 2.95 -6.34
CA GLN A 132 -5.12 3.31 -5.46
C GLN A 132 -5.87 2.07 -4.97
N MET A 133 -6.06 1.06 -5.84
CA MET A 133 -6.65 -0.23 -5.45
C MET A 133 -5.77 -0.98 -4.45
N ILE A 134 -4.45 -1.06 -4.68
CA ILE A 134 -3.50 -1.72 -3.76
C ILE A 134 -3.55 -1.11 -2.34
N PHE A 135 -3.80 0.19 -2.24
CA PHE A 135 -3.79 0.94 -0.97
C PHE A 135 -5.18 1.44 -0.55
N SER A 136 -6.28 0.85 -1.04
CA SER A 136 -7.65 1.33 -0.78
C SER A 136 -8.02 1.30 0.70
N GLY A 137 -7.63 0.24 1.42
CA GLY A 137 -7.82 0.09 2.87
C GLY A 137 -6.76 0.79 3.74
N CYS A 138 -5.83 1.55 3.16
CA CYS A 138 -4.74 2.16 3.92
C CYS A 138 -5.06 3.61 4.32
N LYS A 139 -4.96 3.91 5.62
CA LYS A 139 -4.98 5.29 6.13
C LYS A 139 -3.77 6.04 5.58
N ARG A 140 -4.04 7.04 4.75
CA ARG A 140 -3.02 7.92 4.15
C ARG A 140 -2.66 9.04 5.11
N GLY A 141 -1.36 9.23 5.34
CA GLY A 141 -0.86 10.27 6.23
C GLY A 141 0.31 11.03 5.64
N ARG A 142 0.52 12.25 6.13
CA ARG A 142 1.84 12.88 6.06
C ARG A 142 2.60 12.54 7.32
N TYR A 143 3.91 12.35 7.19
CA TYR A 143 4.80 12.31 8.33
C TYR A 143 6.02 13.15 8.04
N VAL A 144 6.67 13.63 9.11
CA VAL A 144 7.88 14.41 9.00
C VAL A 144 9.02 13.52 9.52
N LEU A 145 9.71 12.89 8.60
CA LEU A 145 10.97 12.21 8.83
C LEU A 145 11.99 13.30 9.18
N GLY A 146 12.18 13.57 10.47
CA GLY A 146 13.22 14.49 10.91
C GLY A 146 14.61 14.08 10.38
N GLY A 147 15.59 14.98 10.49
CA GLY A 147 17.00 14.60 10.30
C GLY A 147 17.61 14.08 11.60
N VAL A 148 18.77 13.44 11.49
CA VAL A 148 19.73 13.36 12.60
C VAL A 148 21.05 13.97 12.16
N GLU A 149 21.86 14.43 13.10
CA GLU A 149 23.20 14.92 12.76
C GLU A 149 24.07 13.76 12.28
N LEU A 150 24.78 13.96 11.17
CA LEU A 150 25.69 12.94 10.65
C LEU A 150 26.98 12.94 11.48
N PRO A 151 27.55 11.77 11.78
CA PRO A 151 28.91 11.70 12.30
C PRO A 151 29.87 12.50 11.41
N PRO A 152 30.83 13.26 11.97
CA PRO A 152 31.74 14.10 11.17
C PRO A 152 32.44 13.34 10.04
N GLU A 153 32.89 12.10 10.32
CA GLU A 153 33.51 11.21 9.34
C GLU A 153 32.57 10.86 8.18
N LEU A 154 31.29 10.62 8.47
CA LEU A 154 30.29 10.33 7.44
C LEU A 154 30.00 11.57 6.60
N LYS A 155 29.82 12.72 7.25
CA LYS A 155 29.58 14.00 6.58
C LYS A 155 30.70 14.34 5.61
N GLN A 156 31.96 14.18 6.05
CA GLN A 156 33.12 14.41 5.21
C GLN A 156 33.18 13.42 4.04
N ARG A 157 32.93 12.13 4.28
CA ARG A 157 32.91 11.11 3.22
C ARG A 157 31.86 11.39 2.14
N ILE A 158 30.66 11.80 2.54
CA ILE A 158 29.59 12.17 1.59
C ILE A 158 30.01 13.37 0.77
N ARG A 159 30.62 14.38 1.41
CA ARG A 159 31.14 15.56 0.72
C ARG A 159 32.19 15.19 -0.31
N ASP A 160 33.22 14.45 0.10
CA ASP A 160 34.33 14.05 -0.78
C ASP A 160 33.83 13.22 -1.96
N GLY A 161 32.98 12.20 -1.71
CA GLY A 161 32.44 11.35 -2.76
C GLY A 161 31.49 12.10 -3.71
N CYS A 162 30.70 13.05 -3.20
CA CYS A 162 29.86 13.89 -4.05
C CYS A 162 30.70 14.83 -4.93
N THR A 163 31.76 15.42 -4.38
CA THR A 163 32.69 16.27 -5.15
C THR A 163 33.39 15.47 -6.24
N GLU A 164 33.94 14.30 -5.91
CA GLU A 164 34.60 13.39 -6.87
C GLU A 164 33.64 12.96 -7.99
N ASN A 165 32.39 12.61 -7.64
CA ASN A 165 31.38 12.24 -8.63
C ASN A 165 31.01 13.41 -9.54
N VAL A 166 30.89 14.64 -9.02
CA VAL A 166 30.64 15.82 -9.86
C VAL A 166 31.81 16.11 -10.79
N GLU A 167 33.05 15.98 -10.31
CA GLU A 167 34.25 16.16 -11.14
C GLU A 167 34.36 15.10 -12.25
N THR A 168 33.95 13.87 -11.97
CA THR A 168 34.10 12.73 -12.88
C THR A 168 32.92 12.57 -13.85
N LEU A 169 31.69 12.78 -13.36
CA LEU A 169 30.45 12.44 -14.05
C LEU A 169 29.58 13.65 -14.40
N GLY A 170 29.94 14.85 -13.92
CA GLY A 170 29.11 16.04 -14.03
C GLY A 170 28.02 16.12 -12.96
N THR A 171 27.27 17.21 -12.97
CA THR A 171 26.14 17.44 -12.05
C THR A 171 24.97 16.50 -12.39
N PRO A 172 24.40 15.79 -11.42
CA PRO A 172 23.48 14.68 -11.70
C PRO A 172 22.12 15.08 -12.28
N TRP A 173 21.75 16.36 -12.30
CA TRP A 173 20.40 16.83 -12.64
C TRP A 173 19.96 16.48 -14.06
N ASP A 174 20.84 16.75 -15.03
CA ASP A 174 20.58 16.56 -16.47
C ASP A 174 21.26 15.29 -17.02
N GLU A 175 21.86 14.50 -16.14
CA GLU A 175 22.61 13.32 -16.51
C GLU A 175 21.72 12.08 -16.67
N SER A 176 22.32 11.03 -17.24
CA SER A 176 21.67 9.73 -17.44
C SER A 176 21.14 9.12 -16.13
N ASP A 177 20.09 8.29 -16.22
CA ASP A 177 19.57 7.53 -15.07
C ASP A 177 20.67 6.69 -14.40
N MET A 178 21.63 6.18 -15.18
CA MET A 178 22.78 5.44 -14.67
C MET A 178 23.70 6.32 -13.81
N THR A 179 23.98 7.54 -14.26
CA THR A 179 24.76 8.52 -13.49
C THR A 179 24.04 8.84 -12.18
N LYS A 180 22.74 9.16 -12.22
CA LYS A 180 21.92 9.42 -11.03
C LYS A 180 21.94 8.25 -10.05
N LYS A 181 21.83 7.02 -10.57
CA LYS A 181 21.89 5.79 -9.78
C LYS A 181 23.22 5.62 -9.04
N LEU A 182 24.35 6.04 -9.62
CA LEU A 182 25.67 5.99 -8.96
C LEU A 182 25.74 6.96 -7.76
N PHE A 183 25.29 8.20 -7.91
CA PHE A 183 25.23 9.17 -6.80
C PHE A 183 24.38 8.63 -5.63
N ILE A 184 23.23 8.02 -5.94
CA ILE A 184 22.33 7.41 -4.95
C ILE A 184 23.02 6.23 -4.26
N TYR A 185 23.68 5.36 -5.03
CA TYR A 185 24.39 4.20 -4.52
C TYR A 185 25.49 4.60 -3.51
N ASP A 186 26.29 5.61 -3.82
CA ASP A 186 27.38 6.06 -2.94
C ASP A 186 26.86 6.67 -1.64
N ALA A 187 25.78 7.46 -1.71
CA ALA A 187 25.09 8.00 -0.54
C ALA A 187 24.52 6.88 0.34
N LEU A 188 23.82 5.91 -0.26
CA LEU A 188 23.28 4.73 0.42
C LEU A 188 24.39 3.92 1.10
N LYS A 189 25.44 3.57 0.37
CA LYS A 189 26.57 2.77 0.87
C LYS A 189 27.29 3.45 2.03
N SER A 190 27.49 4.76 1.95
CA SER A 190 28.13 5.55 3.00
C SER A 190 27.27 5.59 4.27
N CYS A 191 25.98 5.90 4.13
CA CYS A 191 25.05 5.95 5.25
C CYS A 191 24.84 4.56 5.89
N LEU A 192 24.75 3.50 5.08
CA LEU A 192 24.58 2.13 5.55
C LEU A 192 25.77 1.65 6.38
N ARG A 193 26.99 1.89 5.90
CA ARG A 193 28.22 1.56 6.64
C ARG A 193 28.27 2.26 8.00
N ALA A 194 27.92 3.55 8.03
CA ALA A 194 27.85 4.30 9.29
C ALA A 194 26.75 3.77 10.22
N ALA A 195 25.56 3.46 9.70
CA ALA A 195 24.45 2.97 10.49
C ALA A 195 24.79 1.60 11.11
N ASN A 196 25.38 0.69 10.33
CA ASN A 196 25.84 -0.60 10.82
C ASN A 196 26.93 -0.50 11.91
N LYS A 197 27.74 0.56 11.91
CA LYS A 197 28.72 0.84 12.97
C LYS A 197 28.06 1.40 14.23
N ALA A 198 27.02 2.22 14.07
CA ALA A 198 26.32 2.88 15.17
C ALA A 198 25.28 1.96 15.87
N ARG A 199 24.67 1.04 15.13
CA ARG A 199 23.68 0.09 15.64
C ARG A 199 24.36 -1.01 16.47
N SER A 200 23.79 -1.32 17.63
CA SER A 200 24.18 -2.45 18.48
C SER A 200 23.63 -3.80 17.99
N ASP A 201 22.80 -3.80 16.95
CA ASP A 201 22.21 -5.01 16.38
C ASP A 201 23.27 -5.99 15.86
N ALA A 202 23.10 -7.26 16.21
CA ALA A 202 23.94 -8.36 15.72
C ALA A 202 23.77 -8.58 14.21
N THR A 203 22.53 -8.47 13.70
CA THR A 203 22.24 -8.58 12.27
C THR A 203 22.49 -7.24 11.60
N LYS A 204 23.44 -7.23 10.66
CA LYS A 204 23.74 -6.04 9.85
C LYS A 204 22.69 -5.81 8.78
N LEU A 205 22.61 -4.56 8.34
CA LEU A 205 21.87 -4.18 7.16
C LEU A 205 22.74 -4.38 5.90
N ASP A 206 22.18 -4.96 4.85
CA ASP A 206 22.87 -5.16 3.57
C ASP A 206 22.17 -4.42 2.44
N LEU A 207 22.93 -3.90 1.49
CA LEU A 207 22.42 -3.26 0.27
C LEU A 207 22.48 -4.24 -0.88
N VAL A 208 21.33 -4.54 -1.47
CA VAL A 208 21.20 -5.39 -2.65
C VAL A 208 20.78 -4.51 -3.82
N CYS A 209 21.58 -4.52 -4.90
CA CYS A 209 21.26 -3.81 -6.13
C CYS A 209 20.46 -4.71 -7.08
N ASP A 210 19.61 -4.11 -7.90
CA ASP A 210 18.87 -4.79 -8.97
C ASP A 210 18.13 -6.03 -8.47
N PHE A 211 17.41 -5.88 -7.35
CA PHE A 211 16.73 -6.98 -6.69
C PHE A 211 15.51 -7.41 -7.51
N GLU A 212 15.52 -8.66 -7.98
CA GLU A 212 14.40 -9.24 -8.70
C GLU A 212 13.25 -9.60 -7.75
N ILE A 213 12.09 -9.04 -8.03
CA ILE A 213 10.83 -9.43 -7.41
C ILE A 213 10.35 -10.69 -8.13
N ASP A 214 10.77 -11.83 -7.58
CA ASP A 214 10.15 -13.11 -7.88
C ASP A 214 9.52 -13.68 -6.60
N CYS A 215 8.21 -13.87 -6.64
CA CYS A 215 7.40 -14.44 -5.57
C CYS A 215 6.36 -15.36 -6.20
N GLU A 216 6.41 -16.66 -5.90
CA GLU A 216 5.45 -17.64 -6.45
C GLU A 216 3.99 -17.30 -6.13
N GLY A 217 3.73 -16.64 -4.99
CA GLY A 217 2.39 -16.21 -4.58
C GLY A 217 1.94 -14.84 -5.11
N LEU A 218 2.74 -14.19 -5.98
CA LEU A 218 2.47 -12.86 -6.48
C LEU A 218 2.43 -12.90 -8.01
N ILE A 219 1.29 -12.55 -8.61
CA ILE A 219 1.12 -12.46 -10.07
C ILE A 219 1.73 -11.13 -10.57
N ALA A 220 2.92 -10.79 -10.09
CA ALA A 220 3.66 -9.63 -10.53
C ALA A 220 5.17 -9.89 -10.46
N CYS A 221 5.89 -9.22 -11.34
CA CYS A 221 7.34 -9.24 -11.42
C CYS A 221 7.88 -7.81 -11.51
N GLY A 222 9.19 -7.69 -11.40
CA GLY A 222 9.87 -6.43 -11.63
C GLY A 222 11.23 -6.45 -10.94
N THR A 223 12.00 -5.41 -11.18
CA THR A 223 13.30 -5.21 -10.55
C THR A 223 13.26 -3.96 -9.69
N VAL A 224 13.81 -4.05 -8.48
CA VAL A 224 14.03 -2.89 -7.61
C VAL A 224 15.47 -2.42 -7.76
N ASP A 225 15.71 -1.13 -7.97
CA ASP A 225 17.05 -0.58 -8.11
C ASP A 225 17.93 -0.88 -6.89
N PHE A 226 17.40 -0.64 -5.68
CA PHE A 226 18.05 -1.05 -4.45
C PHE A 226 17.07 -1.53 -3.38
N VAL A 227 17.46 -2.59 -2.68
CA VAL A 227 16.77 -3.08 -1.49
C VAL A 227 17.76 -3.10 -0.33
N ILE A 228 17.31 -2.65 0.85
CA ILE A 228 18.06 -2.89 2.08
C ILE A 228 17.43 -4.07 2.80
N THR A 229 18.27 -5.02 3.21
CA THR A 229 17.85 -6.20 3.95
C THR A 229 18.40 -6.18 5.37
N LYS A 230 17.77 -6.93 6.27
CA LYS A 230 18.23 -7.21 7.64
C LYS A 230 18.12 -8.72 7.87
N GLY A 231 19.18 -9.44 7.54
CA GLY A 231 19.11 -10.89 7.37
C GLY A 231 18.19 -11.23 6.19
N GLU A 232 17.23 -12.14 6.39
CA GLU A 232 16.26 -12.53 5.35
C GLU A 232 15.16 -11.49 5.09
N ARG A 233 15.08 -10.44 5.93
CA ARG A 233 14.00 -9.44 5.85
C ARG A 233 14.33 -8.33 4.89
N LEU A 234 13.35 -7.91 4.10
CA LEU A 234 13.43 -6.78 3.18
C LEU A 234 12.90 -5.53 3.91
N VAL A 235 13.77 -4.63 4.34
CA VAL A 235 13.38 -3.54 5.25
C VAL A 235 13.17 -2.20 4.55
N MET A 236 13.75 -2.03 3.36
CA MET A 236 13.62 -0.80 2.59
C MET A 236 13.70 -1.03 1.09
N VAL A 237 12.84 -0.35 0.33
CA VAL A 237 12.83 -0.30 -1.14
C VAL A 237 13.31 1.07 -1.57
N ILE A 238 14.26 1.17 -2.50
CA ILE A 238 14.69 2.44 -3.10
C ILE A 238 14.64 2.30 -4.62
N GLU A 239 13.90 3.20 -5.26
CA GLU A 239 13.70 3.26 -6.70
C GLU A 239 14.18 4.59 -7.27
N THR A 240 14.92 4.52 -8.37
CA THR A 240 15.24 5.68 -9.20
C THR A 240 14.08 5.96 -10.16
N ALA A 241 13.48 7.14 -10.03
CA ALA A 241 12.29 7.52 -10.76
C ALA A 241 12.64 8.00 -12.18
N LYS A 242 12.76 7.05 -13.11
CA LYS A 242 12.97 7.34 -14.53
C LYS A 242 11.82 8.20 -15.07
N GLY A 243 12.13 9.38 -15.60
CA GLY A 243 11.11 10.33 -16.07
C GLY A 243 10.38 11.10 -14.96
N GLY A 244 10.95 11.13 -13.74
CA GLY A 244 10.55 12.01 -12.64
C GLY A 244 9.65 11.35 -11.59
N ILE A 245 9.64 11.94 -10.39
CA ILE A 245 8.92 11.42 -9.22
C ILE A 245 7.44 11.08 -9.48
N LYS A 246 6.72 11.90 -10.24
CA LYS A 246 5.28 11.68 -10.50
C LYS A 246 5.02 10.34 -11.20
N ARG A 247 5.90 9.95 -12.12
CA ARG A 247 5.81 8.68 -12.85
C ARG A 247 6.36 7.54 -12.00
N GLY A 248 7.50 7.75 -11.32
CA GLY A 248 8.14 6.70 -10.53
C GLY A 248 7.40 6.30 -9.24
N LYS A 249 6.55 7.18 -8.68
CA LYS A 249 5.87 6.95 -7.41
C LYS A 249 5.03 5.67 -7.41
N HIS A 250 4.23 5.46 -8.44
CA HIS A 250 3.25 4.36 -8.50
C HIS A 250 3.92 2.99 -8.60
N PRO A 251 4.88 2.78 -9.53
CA PRO A 251 5.73 1.60 -9.53
C PRO A 251 6.47 1.38 -8.20
N THR A 252 7.00 2.43 -7.57
CA THR A 252 7.71 2.29 -6.29
C THR A 252 6.79 1.77 -5.19
N LEU A 253 5.57 2.31 -5.09
CA LEU A 253 4.59 1.88 -4.10
C LEU A 253 4.13 0.43 -4.34
N ALA A 254 3.97 0.02 -5.60
CA ALA A 254 3.62 -1.35 -5.94
C ALA A 254 4.74 -2.34 -5.57
N LYS A 255 5.99 -2.00 -5.89
CA LYS A 255 7.19 -2.78 -5.48
C LYS A 255 7.34 -2.84 -3.96
N LEU A 256 7.10 -1.72 -3.26
CA LEU A 256 7.09 -1.65 -1.79
C LEU A 256 6.07 -2.64 -1.18
N GLU A 257 4.87 -2.68 -1.72
CA GLU A 257 3.83 -3.61 -1.25
C GLU A 257 4.16 -5.06 -1.59
N ALA A 258 4.70 -5.33 -2.79
CA ALA A 258 5.12 -6.67 -3.18
C ALA A 258 6.19 -7.23 -2.21
N LEU A 259 7.21 -6.44 -1.86
CA LEU A 259 8.21 -6.87 -0.88
C LEU A 259 7.65 -6.99 0.54
N ARG A 260 6.66 -6.16 0.91
CA ARG A 260 5.94 -6.31 2.18
C ARG A 260 5.21 -7.66 2.24
N ILE A 261 4.55 -8.06 1.16
CA ILE A 261 3.86 -9.36 1.05
C ILE A 261 4.88 -10.50 1.14
N LYS A 262 6.03 -10.38 0.45
CA LYS A 262 7.14 -11.34 0.56
C LYS A 262 7.60 -11.51 2.01
N ASN A 263 7.75 -10.42 2.75
CA ASN A 263 8.11 -10.48 4.18
C ASN A 263 7.06 -11.18 5.05
N LYS A 264 5.76 -11.13 4.70
CA LYS A 264 4.72 -11.85 5.47
C LYS A 264 4.88 -13.36 5.43
N GLN A 265 5.61 -13.89 4.44
CA GLN A 265 5.92 -15.32 4.35
C GLN A 265 6.99 -15.74 5.38
N LEU A 266 7.66 -14.78 6.03
CA LEU A 266 8.61 -15.05 7.10
C LEU A 266 7.87 -15.23 8.43
N HIS A 267 8.26 -16.24 9.22
CA HIS A 267 7.63 -16.58 10.52
C HIS A 267 7.78 -15.53 11.64
N LYS A 268 8.26 -14.31 11.37
CA LYS A 268 8.55 -13.30 12.40
C LYS A 268 7.62 -12.09 12.28
N SER A 269 7.20 -11.52 13.41
CA SER A 269 6.29 -10.35 13.42
C SER A 269 6.88 -9.15 12.67
N TRP A 270 5.99 -8.42 11.98
CA TRP A 270 6.31 -7.30 11.09
C TRP A 270 5.51 -6.07 11.50
N HIS A 271 6.13 -4.89 11.42
CA HIS A 271 5.49 -3.64 11.82
C HIS A 271 5.49 -2.59 10.69
N ALA A 272 6.55 -2.53 9.85
CA ALA A 272 6.63 -1.62 8.70
C ALA A 272 7.70 -2.05 7.67
N ILE A 273 7.58 -1.53 6.44
CA ILE A 273 8.63 -1.47 5.41
C ILE A 273 8.77 -0.02 4.93
N MET A 274 10.01 0.42 4.69
CA MET A 274 10.29 1.79 4.24
C MET A 274 10.46 1.83 2.71
N GLY A 275 10.11 2.96 2.09
CA GLY A 275 10.28 3.17 0.66
C GLY A 275 10.96 4.51 0.36
N ILE A 276 11.74 4.57 -0.71
CA ILE A 276 12.23 5.80 -1.33
C ILE A 276 11.95 5.74 -2.83
N CYS A 277 11.35 6.80 -3.37
CA CYS A 277 11.30 7.08 -4.80
C CYS A 277 12.09 8.37 -5.02
N THR A 278 13.07 8.39 -5.92
CA THR A 278 13.89 9.59 -6.16
C THR A 278 14.33 9.77 -7.61
N ASP A 279 14.29 11.01 -8.12
CA ASP A 279 14.89 11.42 -9.39
C ASP A 279 16.14 12.30 -9.17
N MET A 280 16.81 12.13 -8.02
CA MET A 280 17.87 12.98 -7.46
C MET A 280 17.42 14.34 -6.95
N SER A 281 16.63 15.12 -7.70
CA SER A 281 16.19 16.46 -7.26
C SER A 281 15.07 16.40 -6.23
N CYS A 282 14.30 15.32 -6.23
CA CYS A 282 13.22 15.09 -5.29
C CYS A 282 13.31 13.69 -4.69
N TRP A 283 13.08 13.59 -3.38
CA TRP A 283 13.13 12.35 -2.62
C TRP A 283 11.81 12.17 -1.87
N MET A 284 11.03 11.20 -2.31
CA MET A 284 9.81 10.80 -1.62
C MET A 284 10.09 9.63 -0.69
N PHE A 285 9.86 9.82 0.60
CA PHE A 285 9.99 8.79 1.62
C PHE A 285 8.62 8.21 1.95
N PHE A 286 8.54 6.88 2.04
CA PHE A 286 7.34 6.14 2.39
C PHE A 286 7.57 5.32 3.66
N ASP A 287 6.61 5.37 4.57
CA ASP A 287 6.49 4.44 5.69
C ASP A 287 5.20 3.65 5.49
N ARG A 288 5.35 2.34 5.24
CA ARG A 288 4.25 1.41 5.02
C ARG A 288 4.18 0.43 6.18
N SER A 289 3.26 0.69 7.09
CA SER A 289 2.89 -0.15 8.25
C SER A 289 1.51 -0.77 8.06
N SER A 290 1.09 -1.71 8.91
CA SER A 290 -0.23 -2.35 8.76
C SER A 290 -1.36 -1.30 8.72
N GLY A 291 -2.22 -1.35 7.69
CA GLY A 291 -3.32 -0.40 7.51
C GLY A 291 -2.93 1.08 7.30
N SER A 292 -1.64 1.43 7.16
CA SER A 292 -1.22 2.82 6.97
C SER A 292 -0.13 2.99 5.92
N LEU A 293 -0.23 4.08 5.16
CA LEU A 293 0.79 4.56 4.26
C LEU A 293 1.05 6.04 4.56
N LYS A 294 2.25 6.35 5.02
CA LYS A 294 2.69 7.73 5.26
C LYS A 294 3.73 8.14 4.25
N GLN A 295 3.69 9.39 3.81
CA GLN A 295 4.66 9.94 2.86
C GLN A 295 5.24 11.29 3.33
N GLU A 296 6.50 11.53 2.97
CA GLU A 296 7.16 12.84 3.03
C GLU A 296 7.88 13.10 1.71
N ILE A 297 8.00 14.38 1.33
CA ILE A 297 8.78 14.82 0.17
C ILE A 297 9.90 15.74 0.65
N ALA A 298 11.12 15.45 0.24
CA ALA A 298 12.28 16.31 0.43
C ALA A 298 12.82 16.75 -0.93
N TYR A 299 12.86 18.06 -1.15
CA TYR A 299 13.47 18.65 -2.34
C TYR A 299 14.94 18.94 -2.06
N MET A 300 15.81 18.59 -3.00
CA MET A 300 17.20 19.02 -3.01
C MET A 300 17.29 20.35 -3.74
N GLU A 301 17.99 21.31 -3.14
CA GLU A 301 18.47 22.50 -3.84
C GLU A 301 19.68 22.11 -4.70
N ASP A 302 20.01 22.91 -5.72
CA ASP A 302 21.09 22.61 -6.68
C ASP A 302 22.51 22.73 -6.08
N ASP A 303 22.61 23.01 -4.77
CA ASP A 303 23.87 23.21 -4.05
C ASP A 303 24.47 21.88 -3.56
N LEU A 304 25.12 21.17 -4.48
CA LEU A 304 25.96 20.04 -4.12
C LEU A 304 27.32 20.52 -3.57
N PRO A 305 27.82 19.92 -2.48
CA PRO A 305 27.39 18.66 -1.87
C PRO A 305 26.43 18.80 -0.69
N ASP A 306 26.10 20.01 -0.24
CA ASP A 306 25.34 20.23 0.99
C ASP A 306 23.88 19.75 0.89
N ALA A 307 23.26 19.84 -0.29
CA ALA A 307 21.96 19.23 -0.55
C ALA A 307 21.99 17.70 -0.34
N MET A 308 23.08 17.03 -0.74
CA MET A 308 23.23 15.58 -0.56
C MET A 308 23.40 15.23 0.93
N ILE A 309 24.12 16.07 1.68
CA ILE A 309 24.24 15.94 3.13
C ILE A 309 22.86 16.03 3.79
N TYR A 310 22.01 16.97 3.37
CA TYR A 310 20.64 17.09 3.89
C TYR A 310 19.82 15.82 3.71
N ILE A 311 19.81 15.23 2.51
CA ILE A 311 19.14 13.95 2.25
C ILE A 311 19.75 12.83 3.08
N CYS A 312 21.09 12.77 3.18
CA CYS A 312 21.77 11.75 3.97
C CYS A 312 21.42 11.80 5.46
N ARG A 313 21.07 12.98 6.03
CA ARG A 313 20.56 13.09 7.41
C ARG A 313 19.25 12.34 7.62
N LYS A 314 18.35 12.40 6.64
CA LYS A 314 17.07 11.68 6.66
C LYS A 314 17.28 10.18 6.44
N LEU A 315 18.08 9.83 5.43
CA LEU A 315 18.43 8.44 5.13
C LEU A 315 19.10 7.77 6.34
N TYR A 316 20.10 8.41 6.94
CA TYR A 316 20.79 7.87 8.11
C TYR A 316 19.83 7.67 9.30
N ARG A 317 18.88 8.60 9.52
CA ARG A 317 17.83 8.42 10.53
C ARG A 317 16.99 7.16 10.29
N VAL A 318 16.54 6.95 9.05
CA VAL A 318 15.77 5.76 8.67
C VAL A 318 16.58 4.51 8.96
N LEU A 319 17.83 4.46 8.49
CA LEU A 319 18.72 3.32 8.67
C LEU A 319 19.00 3.00 10.14
N LEU A 320 19.02 4.00 11.04
CA LEU A 320 19.16 3.76 12.48
C LEU A 320 17.89 3.17 13.12
N SER A 321 16.72 3.35 12.49
CA SER A 321 15.43 2.88 13.00
C SER A 321 15.00 1.48 12.53
N LEU A 322 15.64 0.93 11.48
CA LEU A 322 15.37 -0.42 10.95
C LEU A 322 15.92 -1.52 11.88
#